data_AF-A0A653A384-F1
#
_entry.id   AF-A0A653A384-F1
#
_cell.length_a   1.000
_cell.length_b   1.000
_cell.length_c   1.000
_cell.angle_alpha   90.00
_cell.angle_beta   90.00
_cell.angle_gamma   90.00
#
_symmetry.space_group_name_H-M   'P 1'
#
loop_
_entity.id
_entity.type
_entity.pdbx_description
1 polymer ?
#
loop_
_entity_poly.entity_id
_entity_poly.type
_entity_poly.pdbx_seq_one_letter_code
_entity_poly.pdbx_strand_id
1 'polypeptide(L)' 'MDRLFYMLFFRGFTPRESLLLVEDVAHIVSRRNEITPQLIKIDLEKRGWHKADVDPLTLELIIEFLESHSEYEARRLATH' A
#
# COMPACT_ATOMS: atom_id res chain seq x y z
N MET A 1 -3.33 -2.05 -16.81
CA MET A 1 -2.25 -1.66 -15.89
C MET A 1 -2.88 -0.79 -14.84
N ASP A 2 -2.89 -1.23 -13.60
CA ASP A 2 -3.50 -0.50 -12.48
C ASP A 2 -2.85 0.87 -12.30
N ARG A 3 -3.65 1.90 -12.00
CA ARG A 3 -3.18 3.29 -11.85
C ARG A 3 -2.07 3.38 -10.78
N LEU A 4 -2.17 2.57 -9.73
CA LEU A 4 -1.16 2.45 -8.67
C LEU A 4 0.18 1.97 -9.22
N PHE A 5 0.21 0.83 -9.92
CA PHE A 5 1.46 0.27 -10.47
C PHE A 5 2.12 1.20 -11.48
N TYR A 6 1.32 1.95 -12.25
CA TYR A 6 1.86 2.96 -13.16
C TYR A 6 2.52 4.14 -12.40
N MET A 7 1.93 4.58 -11.30
CA MET A 7 2.53 5.62 -10.45
C MET A 7 3.79 5.14 -9.72
N LEU A 8 3.80 3.90 -9.21
CA LEU A 8 4.97 3.30 -8.57
C LEU A 8 6.12 3.14 -9.59
N PHE A 9 5.81 2.70 -10.81
CA PHE A 9 6.80 2.63 -11.88
C PHE A 9 7.46 3.99 -12.17
N PHE A 10 6.68 5.08 -12.24
CA PHE A 10 7.23 6.42 -12.42
C PHE A 10 8.10 6.91 -11.27
N ARG A 11 7.90 6.36 -10.07
CA ARG A 11 8.74 6.63 -8.90
C ARG A 11 10.00 5.75 -8.84
N GLY A 12 10.22 4.91 -9.86
CA GLY A 12 11.41 4.08 -9.99
C GLY A 12 11.27 2.67 -9.43
N PHE A 13 10.09 2.29 -8.95
CA PHE A 13 9.86 0.92 -8.50
C PHE A 13 9.75 -0.03 -9.69
N THR A 14 10.45 -1.16 -9.62
CA THR A 14 10.21 -2.27 -10.53
C THR A 14 8.83 -2.89 -10.27
N PRO A 15 8.26 -3.65 -11.23
CA PRO A 15 6.99 -4.35 -11.01
C PRO A 15 7.03 -5.28 -9.80
N ARG A 16 8.18 -5.93 -9.54
CA ARG A 16 8.35 -6.81 -8.39
C ARG A 16 8.37 -6.04 -7.08
N GLU A 17 9.10 -4.94 -6.99
CA GLU A 17 9.13 -4.09 -5.78
C GLU A 17 7.76 -3.48 -5.51
N SER A 18 7.05 -3.08 -6.56
CA SER A 18 5.69 -2.55 -6.43
C SER A 18 4.74 -3.56 -5.79
N LEU A 19 4.80 -4.82 -6.23
CA LEU A 19 4.00 -5.90 -5.64
C LEU A 19 4.35 -6.14 -4.17
N LEU A 20 5.65 -6.25 -3.87
CA LEU A 20 6.14 -6.47 -2.49
C LEU A 20 5.75 -5.32 -1.56
N LEU A 21 5.85 -4.08 -2.04
CA LEU A 21 5.49 -2.90 -1.26
C LEU A 21 4.00 -2.89 -0.93
N VAL A 22 3.13 -3.17 -1.92
CA VAL A 22 1.68 -3.24 -1.71
C VAL A 22 1.32 -4.36 -0.74
N GLU A 23 1.94 -5.53 -0.87
CA GLU A 23 1.73 -6.67 0.03
C GLU A 23 2.16 -6.35 1.48
N ASP A 24 3.34 -5.74 1.65
CA ASP A 24 3.84 -5.34 2.95
C ASP A 24 2.93 -4.30 3.61
N VAL A 25 2.49 -3.29 2.87
CA VAL A 25 1.55 -2.27 3.37
C VAL A 25 0.22 -2.91 3.75
N ALA A 26 -0.35 -3.75 2.89
CA ALA A 26 -1.61 -4.45 3.18
C ALA A 26 -1.53 -5.27 4.47
N HIS A 27 -0.41 -5.95 4.68
CA HIS A 27 -0.18 -6.77 5.88
C HIS A 27 0.07 -5.93 7.15
N ILE A 28 0.67 -4.75 7.02
CA ILE A 28 0.80 -3.80 8.14
C ILE A 28 -0.59 -3.26 8.51
N VAL A 29 -1.37 -2.85 7.51
CA VAL A 29 -2.73 -2.32 7.66
C VAL A 29 -3.65 -3.37 8.30
N SER A 30 -3.60 -4.63 7.86
CA SER A 30 -4.47 -5.69 8.39
C SER A 30 -4.21 -6.05 9.87
N ARG A 31 -3.06 -5.65 10.44
CA ARG A 31 -2.65 -6.01 11.81
C ARG A 31 -2.90 -4.91 12.84
N ARG A 32 -3.25 -3.70 12.41
CA ARG A 32 -3.34 -2.53 13.28
C ARG A 32 -4.74 -1.92 13.24
N ASN A 33 -5.28 -1.61 14.41
CA ASN A 33 -6.54 -0.87 14.53
C ASN A 33 -6.39 0.62 14.22
N GLU A 34 -5.18 1.18 14.39
CA GLU A 34 -4.87 2.57 14.08
C GLU A 34 -3.69 2.62 13.11
N ILE A 35 -3.90 3.30 11.99
CA ILE A 35 -2.98 3.33 10.87
C ILE A 35 -2.69 4.79 10.55
N THR A 36 -1.43 5.17 10.70
CA THR A 36 -0.93 6.44 10.21
C THR A 36 0.22 6.19 9.23
N PRO A 37 0.45 7.08 8.25
CA PRO A 37 1.57 6.95 7.33
C PRO A 37 2.92 6.81 8.04
N GLN A 38 3.11 7.47 9.20
CA GLN A 38 4.34 7.37 9.99
C GLN A 38 4.53 5.96 10.59
N LEU A 39 3.46 5.33 11.06
CA LEU A 39 3.53 3.97 11.62
C LEU A 39 3.82 2.93 10.54
N ILE A 40 3.19 3.06 9.36
CA ILE A 40 3.47 2.20 8.22
C ILE A 40 4.93 2.34 7.81
N LYS A 41 5.42 3.59 7.72
CA LYS A 41 6.82 3.86 7.38
C LYS A 41 7.80 3.18 8.34
N ILE A 42 7.56 3.27 9.66
CA ILE A 42 8.40 2.61 10.66
C ILE A 42 8.41 1.08 10.49
N ASP A 43 7.27 0.47 10.19
CA ASP A 43 7.19 -0.98 10.00
C ASP A 43 7.80 -1.43 8.66
N LEU A 44 7.70 -0.62 7.60
CA LEU A 44 8.41 -0.86 6.35
C LEU A 44 9.93 -0.76 6.55
N GLU A 45 10.41 0.23 7.31
CA GLU A 45 11.84 0.36 7.66
C GLU A 45 12.37 -0.89 8.37
N LYS A 46 11.59 -1.47 9.29
CA LYS A 46 11.95 -2.74 9.95
C LYS A 46 11.99 -3.94 9.00
N ARG A 47 11.30 -3.88 7.87
CA ARG A 47 11.29 -4.91 6.81
C ARG A 47 12.39 -4.72 5.78
N GLY A 48 13.20 -3.66 5.89
CA GLY A 48 14.32 -3.38 5.00
C GLY A 48 14.01 -2.37 3.89
N TRP A 49 12.83 -1.75 3.87
CA TRP A 49 12.56 -0.62 2.98
C TRP A 49 13.30 0.62 3.48
N HIS A 50 14.09 1.29 2.65
CA HIS A 50 14.82 2.47 3.11
C HIS A 50 13.98 3.74 2.98
N LYS A 51 14.23 4.72 3.87
CA LYS A 51 13.48 6.00 3.97
C LYS A 51 13.38 6.79 2.66
N ALA A 52 14.33 6.59 1.74
CA ALA A 52 14.38 7.25 0.44
C ALA A 52 13.47 6.58 -0.60
N ASP A 53 13.09 5.33 -0.38
CA ASP A 53 12.37 4.53 -1.36
C ASP A 53 10.86 4.80 -1.29
N VAL A 54 10.32 5.07 -0.09
CA VAL A 54 8.87 5.21 0.12
C VAL A 54 8.53 6.55 0.77
N ASP A 55 8.07 7.49 -0.05
CA ASP A 55 7.58 8.80 0.39
C ASP A 55 6.14 8.73 0.91
N PRO A 56 5.68 9.71 1.72
CA PRO A 56 4.32 9.71 2.29
C PRO A 56 3.20 9.64 1.25
N LEU A 57 3.35 10.30 0.09
CA LEU A 57 2.33 10.29 -0.97
C LEU A 57 2.23 8.90 -1.62
N THR A 58 3.34 8.18 -1.73
CA THR A 58 3.33 6.77 -2.15
C THR A 58 2.52 5.90 -1.18
N LEU A 59 2.67 6.11 0.13
CA LEU A 59 1.89 5.37 1.13
C LEU A 59 0.39 5.70 1.04
N GLU A 60 0.04 6.97 0.92
CA GLU A 60 -1.36 7.40 0.76
C GLU A 60 -2.02 6.74 -0.45
N LEU A 61 -1.33 6.69 -1.59
CA LEU A 61 -1.84 6.03 -2.80
C LEU A 61 -2.08 4.53 -2.62
N ILE A 62 -1.19 3.84 -1.89
CA ILE A 62 -1.35 2.40 -1.62
C ILE A 62 -2.52 2.19 -0.66
N ILE A 63 -2.65 3.02 0.37
CA ILE A 63 -3.76 2.95 1.33
C ILE A 63 -5.10 3.18 0.61
N GLU A 64 -5.22 4.23 -0.19
CA GLU A 64 -6.42 4.53 -0.99
C GLU A 64 -6.79 3.36 -1.92
N PHE A 65 -5.78 2.74 -2.55
CA PHE A 65 -5.96 1.56 -3.38
C PHE A 65 -6.51 0.36 -2.58
N LEU A 66 -6.00 0.11 -1.37
CA LEU A 66 -6.45 -0.98 -0.51
C LEU A 66 -7.86 -0.72 0.05
N GLU A 67 -8.17 0.51 0.43
CA GLU A 67 -9.49 0.90 0.92
C GLU A 67 -10.56 0.77 -0.17
N SER A 68 -10.27 1.25 -1.39
CA SER A 68 -11.18 1.12 -2.53
C SER A 68 -11.47 -0.34 -2.91
N HIS A 69 -10.48 -1.23 -2.77
CA HIS A 69 -10.68 -2.67 -2.98
C HIS A 69 -11.49 -3.32 -1.85
N SER A 70 -11.25 -2.93 -0.60
CA SER A 70 -12.04 -3.42 0.55
C SER A 70 -13.50 -3.00 0.44
N GLU A 71 -13.76 -1.74 0.08
CA GLU A 71 -15.12 -1.25 -0.16
C GLU A 71 -15.79 -1.95 -1.34
N TYR A 72 -15.04 -2.19 -2.42
CA TYR A 72 -15.56 -2.92 -3.57
C TYR A 72 -15.95 -4.35 -3.20
N GLU A 73 -15.09 -5.06 -2.47
CA GLU A 73 -15.37 -6.42 -1.99
C GLU A 73 -16.54 -6.46 -1.01
N ALA A 74 -16.64 -5.50 -0.09
CA ALA A 74 -17.77 -5.38 0.83
C ALA A 74 -19.10 -5.16 0.08
N ARG A 75 -19.13 -4.29 -0.94
CA ARG A 75 -20.31 -4.07 -1.78
C ARG A 75 -20.66 -5.31 -2.61
N ARG A 76 -19.65 -6.02 -3.14
CA ARG A 76 -19.84 -7.26 -3.92
C ARG A 76 -20.49 -8.35 -3.06
N LEU A 77 -20.04 -8.51 -1.82
CA LEU A 77 -20.60 -9.49 -0.88
C LEU A 77 -21.99 -9.09 -0.35
N ALA A 78 -22.28 -7.80 -0.21
CA ALA A 78 -23.59 -7.32 0.23
C ALA A 78 -24.69 -7.42 -0.85
N THR A 79 -24.32 -7.66 -2.11
CA THR A 79 -25.24 -7.76 -3.25
C THR A 79 -25.55 -9.22 -3.64
N HIS A 80 -25.00 -10.20 -2.91
CA HIS A 80 -25.21 -11.64 -3.08
C HIS A 80 -25.89 -12.24 -1.85
#